data_AF-A0A7J4HSW4-F1
#
_entry.id   AF-A0A7J4HSW4-F1
#
_cell.length_a   1.000
_cell.length_b   1.000
_cell.length_c   1.000
_cell.angle_alpha   90.00
_cell.angle_beta   90.00
_cell.angle_gamma   90.00
#
_symmetry.space_group_name_H-M   'P 1'
#
loop_
_entity.id
_entity.type
_entity.pdbx_description
1 polymer ?
#
loop_
_entity_poly.entity_id
_entity_poly.type
_entity_poly.pdbx_seq_one_letter_code
_entity_poly.pdbx_strand_id
1 'polypeptide(L)'
;METPPLRKRGQLHITETIAVLFIFFVLVFFGLLFYSKYQKISLAEKQEELLGERAMETTLKTLFLPELGCSKGEAEQEDNCIDLMKLEAAQKTFSEHINDYYFGIFSYANITVQELYPDSARSWTLYDKLKTKTLEDGTVVKDWERKEPTYFVVTLRDESQGRVQYRFGYIVVEVYS
;
A
#
# COMPACT_ATOMS: atom_id res chain seq x y z
N MET A 1 1.55 -79.61 -37.55
CA MET A 1 0.48 -78.62 -37.81
C MET A 1 0.83 -77.39 -37.01
N GLU A 2 1.63 -76.50 -37.60
CA GLU A 2 2.09 -75.27 -36.96
C GLU A 2 1.25 -74.11 -37.50
N THR A 3 0.51 -73.45 -36.62
CA THR A 3 -0.31 -72.28 -36.95
C THR A 3 0.58 -71.05 -37.13
N PRO A 4 0.41 -70.26 -38.21
CA PRO A 4 1.21 -69.05 -38.43
C PRO A 4 0.84 -67.94 -37.41
N PRO A 5 1.80 -67.09 -37.00
CA PRO A 5 1.55 -66.06 -36.01
C PRO A 5 0.64 -64.94 -36.56
N LEU A 6 -0.46 -64.67 -35.86
CA LEU A 6 -1.36 -63.56 -36.11
C LEU A 6 -0.61 -62.22 -36.08
N ARG A 7 -0.62 -61.53 -37.22
CA ARG A 7 0.08 -60.28 -37.48
C ARG A 7 -0.53 -59.12 -36.66
N LYS A 8 0.18 -58.66 -35.63
CA LYS A 8 -0.18 -57.60 -34.67
C LYS A 8 -0.23 -56.16 -35.27
N ARG A 9 -1.02 -55.92 -36.32
CA ARG A 9 -1.18 -54.56 -36.89
C ARG A 9 -2.03 -53.62 -36.02
N GLY A 10 -3.03 -54.16 -35.32
CA GLY A 10 -3.88 -53.37 -34.40
C GLY A 10 -3.15 -52.87 -33.15
N GLN A 11 -2.15 -53.62 -32.63
CA GLN A 11 -1.40 -53.21 -31.45
C GLN A 11 -0.47 -52.02 -31.71
N LEU A 12 0.05 -51.86 -32.93
CA LEU A 12 0.94 -50.74 -33.28
C LEU A 12 0.19 -49.40 -33.33
N HIS A 13 -1.02 -49.38 -33.89
CA HIS A 13 -1.85 -48.16 -33.91
C HIS A 13 -2.28 -47.71 -32.51
N ILE A 14 -2.59 -48.66 -31.63
CA ILE A 14 -2.98 -48.34 -30.24
C ILE A 14 -1.79 -47.72 -29.47
N THR A 15 -0.56 -48.23 -29.68
CA THR A 15 0.64 -47.65 -29.04
C THR A 15 0.99 -46.26 -29.57
N GLU A 16 0.76 -45.99 -30.85
CA GLU A 16 0.99 -44.66 -31.45
C GLU A 16 0.05 -43.61 -30.87
N THR A 17 -1.26 -43.92 -30.76
CA THR A 17 -2.23 -43.01 -30.14
C THR A 17 -1.95 -42.75 -28.67
N ILE A 18 -1.44 -43.75 -27.93
CA ILE A 18 -1.05 -43.58 -26.52
C ILE A 18 0.16 -42.67 -26.40
N ALA A 19 1.15 -42.79 -27.29
CA ALA A 19 2.32 -41.92 -27.30
C ALA A 19 1.95 -40.46 -27.56
N VAL A 20 1.03 -40.20 -28.50
CA VAL A 20 0.54 -38.83 -28.78
C VAL A 20 -0.20 -38.26 -27.57
N LEU A 21 -1.10 -39.03 -26.95
CA LEU A 21 -1.81 -38.60 -25.74
C LEU A 21 -0.85 -38.33 -24.57
N PHE A 22 0.19 -39.15 -24.42
CA PHE A 22 1.19 -38.96 -23.37
C PHE A 22 1.95 -37.64 -23.55
N ILE A 23 2.43 -37.35 -24.75
CA ILE A 23 3.10 -36.08 -25.06
C ILE A 23 2.15 -34.90 -24.81
N PHE A 24 0.89 -35.02 -25.20
CA PHE A 24 -0.12 -34.00 -24.95
C PHE A 24 -0.29 -33.70 -23.45
N PHE A 25 -0.43 -34.73 -22.61
CA PHE A 25 -0.56 -34.53 -21.16
C PHE A 25 0.70 -33.92 -20.53
N VAL A 26 1.89 -34.29 -20.99
CA VAL A 26 3.15 -33.68 -20.51
C VAL A 26 3.18 -32.19 -20.84
N LEU A 27 2.79 -31.79 -22.06
CA LEU A 27 2.72 -30.38 -22.46
C LEU A 27 1.69 -29.60 -21.63
N VAL A 28 0.51 -30.17 -21.40
CA VAL A 28 -0.53 -29.55 -20.56
C VAL A 28 -0.03 -29.40 -19.12
N PHE A 29 0.63 -30.42 -18.56
CA PHE A 29 1.18 -30.38 -17.21
C PHE A 29 2.20 -29.24 -17.05
N PHE A 30 3.16 -29.13 -17.96
CA PHE A 30 4.10 -27.99 -17.94
C PHE A 30 3.38 -26.65 -18.13
N GLY A 31 2.39 -26.57 -19.02
CA GLY A 31 1.56 -25.38 -19.20
C GLY A 31 0.88 -24.91 -17.91
N LEU A 32 0.29 -25.84 -17.15
CA LEU A 32 -0.35 -25.55 -15.85
C LEU A 32 0.66 -25.10 -14.78
N LEU A 33 1.85 -25.71 -14.75
CA LEU A 33 2.91 -25.30 -13.82
C LEU A 33 3.37 -23.86 -14.08
N PHE A 34 3.63 -23.53 -15.35
CA PHE A 34 4.02 -22.17 -15.73
C PHE A 34 2.91 -21.15 -15.48
N TYR A 35 1.66 -21.48 -15.85
CA TYR A 35 0.51 -20.61 -15.61
C TYR A 35 0.32 -20.30 -14.12
N SER A 36 0.42 -21.32 -13.26
CA SER A 36 0.27 -21.14 -11.81
C SER A 36 1.37 -20.27 -11.20
N LYS A 37 2.59 -20.32 -11.75
CA LYS A 37 3.71 -19.46 -11.33
C LYS A 37 3.52 -18.03 -11.81
N TYR A 38 3.15 -17.84 -13.08
CA TYR A 38 2.88 -16.52 -13.66
C TYR A 38 1.75 -15.81 -12.92
N GLN A 39 0.65 -16.51 -12.61
CA GLN A 39 -0.48 -15.95 -11.88
C GLN A 39 -0.09 -15.45 -10.47
N LYS A 40 0.82 -16.16 -9.77
CA LYS A 40 1.31 -15.72 -8.46
C LYS A 40 2.13 -14.43 -8.54
N ILE A 41 2.98 -14.32 -9.57
CA ILE A 41 3.81 -13.11 -9.80
C ILE A 41 2.90 -11.93 -10.13
N SER A 42 1.98 -12.10 -11.08
CA SER A 42 1.06 -11.01 -11.48
C SER A 42 0.16 -10.54 -10.32
N LEU A 43 -0.25 -11.45 -9.44
CA LEU A 43 -1.03 -11.07 -8.25
C LEU A 43 -0.19 -10.27 -7.26
N ALA A 44 1.06 -10.66 -7.02
CA ALA A 44 1.97 -9.93 -6.14
C ALA A 44 2.28 -8.53 -6.70
N GLU A 45 2.57 -8.42 -8.00
CA GLU A 45 2.77 -7.13 -8.68
C GLU A 45 1.52 -6.25 -8.59
N LYS A 46 0.33 -6.82 -8.83
CA LYS A 46 -0.92 -6.04 -8.76
C LYS A 46 -1.23 -5.58 -7.33
N GLN A 47 -0.90 -6.38 -6.32
CA GLN A 47 -1.01 -5.96 -4.93
C GLN A 47 -0.06 -4.79 -4.63
N GLU A 48 1.17 -4.83 -5.13
CA GLU A 48 2.15 -3.75 -4.93
C GLU A 48 1.70 -2.44 -5.57
N GLU A 49 1.20 -2.50 -6.81
CA GLU A 49 0.64 -1.35 -7.52
C GLU A 49 -0.53 -0.73 -6.74
N LEU A 50 -1.48 -1.55 -6.27
CA LEU A 50 -2.63 -1.08 -5.49
C LEU A 50 -2.21 -0.47 -4.14
N LEU A 51 -1.14 -0.96 -3.52
CA LEU A 51 -0.61 -0.38 -2.29
C LEU A 51 0.04 0.97 -2.54
N GLY A 52 0.82 1.10 -3.61
CA GLY A 52 1.39 2.37 -4.03
C GLY A 52 0.31 3.41 -4.36
N GLU A 53 -0.73 3.02 -5.10
CA GLU A 53 -1.88 3.88 -5.39
C GLU A 53 -2.58 4.36 -4.11
N ARG A 54 -2.79 3.46 -3.14
CA ARG A 54 -3.40 3.81 -1.85
C ARG A 54 -2.51 4.74 -1.02
N ALA A 55 -1.20 4.53 -1.02
CA ALA A 55 -0.27 5.41 -0.32
C ALA A 55 -0.30 6.82 -0.91
N MET A 56 -0.33 6.93 -2.24
CA MET A 56 -0.48 8.20 -2.95
C MET A 56 -1.83 8.87 -2.67
N GLU A 57 -2.93 8.12 -2.77
CA GLU A 57 -4.28 8.64 -2.50
C GLU A 57 -4.40 9.16 -1.06
N THR A 58 -3.85 8.43 -0.09
CA THR A 58 -3.82 8.82 1.33
C THR A 58 -2.97 10.07 1.53
N THR A 59 -1.84 10.18 0.82
CA THR A 59 -0.97 11.36 0.83
C THR A 59 -1.70 12.58 0.27
N LEU A 60 -2.36 12.46 -0.87
CA LEU A 60 -3.13 13.55 -1.47
C LEU A 60 -4.29 14.01 -0.56
N LYS A 61 -5.03 13.06 0.04
CA LYS A 61 -6.07 13.38 1.03
C LYS A 61 -5.52 14.13 2.24
N THR A 62 -4.30 13.81 2.66
CA THR A 62 -3.63 14.47 3.78
C THR A 62 -3.20 15.89 3.40
N LEU A 63 -2.62 16.08 2.22
CA LEU A 63 -2.14 17.37 1.74
C LEU A 63 -3.27 18.39 1.52
N PHE A 64 -4.40 17.93 1.00
CA PHE A 64 -5.56 18.79 0.70
C PHE A 64 -6.58 18.86 1.84
N LEU A 65 -6.18 18.51 3.07
CA LEU A 65 -7.07 18.64 4.22
C LEU A 65 -7.13 20.12 4.67
N PRO A 66 -8.32 20.75 4.71
CA PRO A 66 -8.45 22.15 5.11
C PRO A 66 -8.02 22.42 6.57
N GLU A 67 -8.03 21.37 7.40
CA GLU A 67 -7.54 21.40 8.78
C GLU A 67 -6.02 21.56 8.88
N LEU A 68 -5.26 21.28 7.83
CA LEU A 68 -3.80 21.44 7.81
C LEU A 68 -3.36 22.59 6.90
N GLY A 69 -4.13 22.86 5.84
CA GLY A 69 -3.76 23.84 4.81
C GLY A 69 -3.64 25.28 5.31
N CYS A 70 -2.65 25.99 4.78
CA CYS A 70 -2.53 27.44 4.91
C CYS A 70 -3.54 28.17 4.01
N SER A 71 -4.12 29.26 4.50
CA SER A 71 -4.91 30.18 3.68
C SER A 71 -4.14 31.46 3.41
N LYS A 72 -4.14 31.95 2.17
CA LYS A 72 -3.53 33.21 1.78
C LYS A 72 -4.61 34.19 1.31
N GLY A 73 -4.60 35.42 1.83
CA GLY A 73 -5.41 36.53 1.31
C GLY A 73 -6.90 36.18 1.15
N GLU A 74 -7.46 36.44 -0.04
CA GLU A 74 -8.88 36.25 -0.41
C GLU A 74 -9.34 34.77 -0.48
N ALA A 75 -9.00 33.97 0.54
CA ALA A 75 -9.43 32.58 0.75
C ALA A 75 -8.84 31.52 -0.20
N GLU A 76 -7.74 31.81 -0.89
CA GLU A 76 -7.03 30.80 -1.68
C GLU A 76 -6.14 29.94 -0.76
N GLN A 77 -6.17 28.62 -0.95
CA GLN A 77 -5.26 27.70 -0.27
C GLN A 77 -3.87 27.79 -0.90
N GLU A 78 -2.84 27.90 -0.06
CA GLU A 78 -1.46 27.87 -0.53
C GLU A 78 -1.02 26.42 -0.75
N ASP A 79 -0.51 26.13 -1.95
CA ASP A 79 -0.08 24.78 -2.31
C ASP A 79 1.04 24.29 -1.39
N ASN A 80 0.89 23.06 -0.87
CA ASN A 80 1.91 22.37 -0.07
C ASN A 80 2.36 23.16 1.17
N CYS A 81 1.45 23.95 1.75
CA CYS A 81 1.67 24.69 2.98
C CYS A 81 0.82 24.13 4.12
N ILE A 82 1.48 23.84 5.24
CA ILE A 82 0.85 23.42 6.48
C ILE A 82 0.97 24.53 7.51
N ASP A 83 -0.15 24.90 8.12
CA ASP A 83 -0.16 25.86 9.22
C ASP A 83 0.20 25.17 10.53
N LEU A 84 1.25 25.65 11.20
CA LEU A 84 1.80 25.02 12.40
C LEU A 84 0.83 25.11 13.59
N MET A 85 0.06 26.19 13.71
CA MET A 85 -0.95 26.30 14.77
C MET A 85 -2.10 25.32 14.53
N LYS A 86 -2.50 25.14 13.28
CA LYS A 86 -3.51 24.13 12.93
C LYS A 86 -2.99 22.72 13.09
N LEU A 87 -1.72 22.45 12.76
CA LEU A 87 -1.08 21.15 12.95
C LEU A 87 -1.13 20.70 14.42
N GLU A 88 -0.79 21.60 15.35
CA GLU A 88 -0.83 21.33 16.79
C GLU A 88 -2.26 21.07 17.28
N ALA A 89 -3.25 21.84 16.79
CA ALA A 89 -4.65 21.62 17.12
C ALA A 89 -5.20 20.30 16.51
N ALA A 90 -4.83 20.02 15.26
CA ALA A 90 -5.26 18.84 14.51
C ALA A 90 -4.74 17.56 15.17
N GLN A 91 -3.53 17.56 15.72
CA GLN A 91 -2.99 16.41 16.46
C GLN A 91 -3.95 15.95 17.58
N LYS A 92 -4.53 16.90 18.32
CA LYS A 92 -5.52 16.60 19.36
C LYS A 92 -6.81 16.05 18.75
N THR A 93 -7.39 16.74 17.77
CA THR A 93 -8.66 16.34 17.13
C THR A 93 -8.58 14.99 16.43
N PHE A 94 -7.46 14.70 15.78
CA PHE A 94 -7.22 13.41 15.13
C PHE A 94 -7.15 12.29 16.14
N SER A 95 -6.44 12.49 17.27
CA SER A 95 -6.38 11.47 18.32
C SER A 95 -7.74 11.14 18.93
N GLU A 96 -8.63 12.13 19.07
CA GLU A 96 -9.98 11.96 19.63
C GLU A 96 -10.93 11.25 18.65
N HIS A 97 -10.85 11.54 17.35
CA HIS A 97 -11.72 10.97 16.32
C HIS A 97 -11.03 9.93 15.42
N ILE A 98 -9.99 9.29 15.94
CA ILE A 98 -9.12 8.40 15.17
C ILE A 98 -9.85 7.16 14.64
N ASN A 99 -10.84 6.64 15.39
CA ASN A 99 -11.57 5.42 15.05
C ASN A 99 -12.81 5.66 14.18
N ASP A 100 -13.27 6.91 14.07
CA ASP A 100 -14.55 7.24 13.46
C ASP A 100 -14.30 7.91 12.10
N TYR A 101 -14.23 9.23 12.09
CA TYR A 101 -14.12 10.04 10.87
C TYR A 101 -12.82 9.77 10.11
N TYR A 102 -11.68 9.78 10.81
CA TYR A 102 -10.37 9.67 10.18
C TYR A 102 -10.04 8.26 9.72
N PHE A 103 -10.60 7.23 10.36
CA PHE A 103 -10.45 5.85 9.90
C PHE A 103 -11.08 5.62 8.52
N GLY A 104 -12.23 6.24 8.26
CA GLY A 104 -12.89 6.18 6.95
C GLY A 104 -12.07 6.82 5.82
N ILE A 105 -11.20 7.79 6.15
CA ILE A 105 -10.40 8.53 5.17
C ILE A 105 -9.04 7.86 4.95
N PHE A 106 -8.33 7.54 6.05
CA PHE A 106 -6.94 7.11 6.01
C PHE A 106 -6.75 5.62 6.26
N SER A 107 -7.77 4.89 6.74
CA SER A 107 -7.69 3.46 7.06
C SER A 107 -6.47 3.12 7.94
N TYR A 108 -5.75 2.02 7.68
CA TYR A 108 -4.54 1.68 8.40
C TYR A 108 -3.33 2.40 7.79
N ALA A 109 -3.00 3.55 8.37
CA ALA A 109 -1.88 4.36 7.95
C ALA A 109 -1.22 5.05 9.16
N ASN A 110 0.00 5.53 8.95
CA ASN A 110 0.71 6.39 9.86
C ASN A 110 1.11 7.67 9.11
N ILE A 111 0.72 8.82 9.67
CA ILE A 111 0.95 10.14 9.06
C ILE A 111 1.77 10.96 10.05
N THR A 112 2.97 11.33 9.62
CA THR A 112 3.88 12.19 10.40
C THR A 112 4.29 13.40 9.58
N VAL A 113 4.41 14.54 10.25
CA VAL A 113 4.98 15.77 9.68
C VAL A 113 6.30 16.01 10.40
N GLN A 114 7.37 16.24 9.63
CA GLN A 114 8.71 16.48 10.16
C GLN A 114 9.22 17.83 9.68
N GLU A 115 9.57 18.70 10.62
CA GLU A 115 10.29 19.96 10.36
C GLU A 115 11.79 19.66 10.29
N LEU A 116 12.45 20.11 9.22
CA LEU A 116 13.90 19.96 9.01
C LEU A 116 14.69 21.26 9.27
N TYR A 117 14.04 22.42 9.15
CA TYR A 117 14.67 23.74 9.25
C TYR A 117 13.64 24.76 9.75
N PRO A 118 13.99 25.73 10.63
CA PRO A 118 15.34 26.18 11.02
C PRO A 118 15.95 25.55 12.28
N ASP A 119 15.13 24.97 13.18
CA ASP A 119 15.61 24.37 14.44
C ASP A 119 15.58 22.84 14.38
N SER A 120 16.14 22.19 15.42
CA SER A 120 16.23 20.72 15.55
C SER A 120 14.99 19.97 15.09
N ALA A 121 15.18 18.83 14.43
CA ALA A 121 14.13 18.05 13.79
C ALA A 121 12.93 17.79 14.73
N ARG A 122 11.86 18.57 14.54
CA ARG A 122 10.58 18.38 15.25
C ARG A 122 9.72 17.44 14.43
N SER A 123 8.98 16.57 15.11
CA SER A 123 8.06 15.65 14.44
C SER A 123 6.71 15.65 15.16
N TRP A 124 5.63 15.69 14.38
CA TRP A 124 4.26 15.58 14.85
C TRP A 124 3.64 14.35 14.21
N THR A 125 3.11 13.45 15.02
CA THR A 125 2.33 12.29 14.54
C THR A 125 0.88 12.69 14.56
N LEU A 126 0.29 12.86 13.37
CA LEU A 126 -1.10 13.27 13.23
C LEU A 126 -2.05 12.08 13.32
N TYR A 127 -1.64 10.95 12.74
CA TYR A 127 -2.47 9.77 12.67
C TYR A 127 -1.59 8.54 12.81
N ASP A 128 -1.98 7.61 13.69
CA ASP A 128 -1.28 6.34 13.86
C ASP A 128 -2.31 5.21 14.05
N LYS A 129 -2.62 4.53 12.94
CA LYS A 129 -3.43 3.31 12.95
C LYS A 129 -2.68 2.14 12.35
N LEU A 130 -1.99 1.44 13.25
CA LEU A 130 -1.39 0.15 12.96
C LEU A 130 -2.46 -0.92 12.72
N LYS A 131 -2.25 -1.74 11.69
CA LYS A 131 -3.04 -2.95 11.47
C LYS A 131 -2.58 -4.03 12.45
N THR A 132 -3.43 -4.38 13.41
CA THR A 132 -3.14 -5.38 14.44
C THR A 132 -4.22 -6.44 14.51
N LYS A 133 -3.84 -7.66 14.90
CA LYS A 133 -4.74 -8.77 15.22
C LYS A 133 -4.59 -9.13 16.68
N THR A 134 -5.71 -9.35 17.35
CA THR A 134 -5.74 -9.92 18.70
C THR A 134 -5.81 -11.43 18.58
N LEU A 135 -4.82 -12.13 19.10
CA LEU A 135 -4.81 -13.58 19.23
C LEU A 135 -5.79 -14.03 20.32
N GLU A 136 -6.14 -15.32 20.33
CA GLU A 136 -7.04 -15.92 21.33
C GLU A 136 -6.55 -15.73 22.78
N ASP A 137 -5.23 -15.53 22.96
CA ASP A 137 -4.56 -15.27 24.25
C ASP A 137 -4.56 -13.76 24.65
N GLY A 138 -5.30 -12.92 23.93
CA GLY A 138 -5.36 -11.47 24.16
C GLY A 138 -4.11 -10.70 23.74
N THR A 139 -3.10 -11.37 23.20
CA THR A 139 -1.88 -10.74 22.68
C THR A 139 -2.16 -10.04 21.35
N VAL A 140 -1.76 -8.77 21.25
CA VAL A 140 -1.92 -7.94 20.05
C VAL A 140 -0.67 -8.07 19.20
N VAL A 141 -0.79 -8.68 18.03
CA VAL A 141 0.30 -8.83 17.06
C VAL A 141 0.07 -7.96 15.83
N LYS A 142 1.17 -7.59 15.15
CA LYS A 142 1.11 -6.87 13.88
C LYS A 142 0.48 -7.77 12.81
N ASP A 143 -0.51 -7.25 12.10
CA ASP A 143 -1.21 -7.93 11.01
C ASP A 143 -0.98 -7.21 9.69
N TRP A 144 0.27 -6.86 9.42
CA TRP A 144 0.68 -6.31 8.15
C TRP A 144 1.95 -7.00 7.69
N GLU A 145 2.02 -7.28 6.39
CA GLU A 145 3.17 -7.93 5.75
C GLU A 145 4.08 -6.90 5.08
N ARG A 146 3.49 -5.79 4.59
CA ARG A 146 4.19 -4.75 3.85
C ARG A 146 3.81 -3.36 4.36
N LYS A 147 4.74 -2.43 4.19
CA LYS A 147 4.63 -1.02 4.55
C LYS A 147 5.17 -0.19 3.39
N GLU A 148 4.34 0.71 2.87
CA GLU A 148 4.71 1.59 1.75
C GLU A 148 4.77 3.05 2.23
N PRO A 149 5.96 3.67 2.34
CA PRO A 149 6.11 5.06 2.73
C PRO A 149 6.11 6.01 1.53
N THR A 150 5.33 7.09 1.60
CA THR A 150 5.35 8.21 0.67
C THR A 150 5.88 9.46 1.38
N TYR A 151 6.81 10.17 0.74
CA TYR A 151 7.40 11.40 1.25
C TYR A 151 6.96 12.57 0.40
N PHE A 152 6.52 13.65 1.04
CA PHE A 152 6.10 14.86 0.35
C PHE A 152 6.65 16.11 1.03
N VAL A 153 7.34 16.96 0.27
CA VAL A 153 7.97 18.18 0.81
C VAL A 153 6.90 19.25 1.04
N VAL A 154 6.93 19.87 2.21
CA VAL A 154 5.96 20.89 2.60
C VAL A 154 6.64 22.09 3.24
N THR A 155 5.99 23.22 3.10
CA THR A 155 6.31 24.43 3.86
C THR A 155 5.45 24.47 5.12
N LEU A 156 6.05 24.87 6.23
CA LEU A 156 5.41 24.97 7.53
C LEU A 156 5.32 26.46 7.87
N ARG A 157 4.11 26.99 7.96
CA ARG A 157 3.86 28.40 8.26
C ARG A 157 3.59 28.57 9.75
N ASP A 158 4.37 29.43 10.38
CA ASP A 158 4.25 29.78 11.80
C ASP A 158 3.89 31.26 11.93
N GLU A 159 2.72 31.55 12.51
CA GLU A 159 2.23 32.91 12.77
C GLU A 159 2.13 33.22 14.27
N SER A 160 2.62 32.32 15.13
CA SER A 160 2.46 32.40 16.60
C SER A 160 3.04 33.67 17.23
N GLN A 161 4.08 34.25 16.61
CA GLN A 161 4.77 35.46 17.09
C GLN A 161 4.28 36.77 16.43
N GLY A 162 3.16 36.73 15.70
CA GLY A 162 2.61 37.91 15.01
C GLY A 162 3.41 38.34 13.77
N ARG A 163 4.43 37.57 13.38
CA ARG A 163 5.13 37.66 12.09
C ARG A 163 5.09 36.29 11.43
N VAL A 164 4.80 36.28 10.13
CA VAL A 164 4.80 35.05 9.34
C VAL A 164 6.25 34.56 9.18
N GLN A 165 6.53 33.37 9.70
CA GLN A 165 7.80 32.66 9.50
C GLN A 165 7.53 31.38 8.72
N TYR A 166 8.39 31.11 7.74
CA TYR A 166 8.35 29.86 6.98
C TYR A 166 9.46 28.93 7.45
N ARG A 167 9.05 27.69 7.68
CA ARG A 167 9.88 26.55 8.06
C ARG A 167 9.74 25.50 6.96
N PHE A 168 10.70 24.60 6.85
CA PHE A 168 10.70 23.57 5.80
C PHE A 168 10.72 22.18 6.38
N GLY A 169 9.99 21.27 5.75
CA GLY A 169 9.81 19.92 6.23
C GLY A 169 9.29 18.97 5.17
N TYR A 170 8.90 17.78 5.61
CA TYR A 170 8.19 16.81 4.79
C TYR A 170 7.12 16.09 5.59
N ILE A 171 6.07 15.65 4.91
CA ILE A 171 5.10 14.68 5.42
C ILE A 171 5.59 13.29 5.02
N VAL A 172 5.50 12.35 5.95
CA VAL A 172 5.61 10.91 5.69
C VAL A 172 4.25 10.28 5.89
N VAL A 173 3.74 9.62 4.87
CA VAL A 173 2.53 8.80 4.94
C VAL A 173 2.90 7.35 4.68
N GLU A 174 2.65 6.50 5.66
CA GLU A 174 2.99 5.09 5.62
C GLU A 174 1.71 4.27 5.64
N VAL A 175 1.45 3.49 4.59
CA VAL A 175 0.26 2.65 4.50
C VAL A 175 0.62 1.20 4.77
N TYR A 176 -0.24 0.50 5.53
CA TYR A 176 -0.05 -0.90 5.91
C TYR A 176 -0.94 -1.85 5.09
N SER A 177 -0.36 -2.94 4.62
CA SER A 177 -1.07 -4.03 3.92
C SER A 177 -1.11 -5.31 4.73
#